data_AF-A0A3M6U5D5-F1
#
_entry.id   AF-A0A3M6U5D5-F1
#
_cell.length_a   1.000
_cell.length_b   1.000
_cell.length_c   1.000
_cell.angle_alpha   90.00
_cell.angle_beta   90.00
_cell.angle_gamma   90.00
#
_symmetry.space_group_name_H-M   'P 1'
#
loop_
_entity.id
_entity.type
_entity.pdbx_description
1 polymer ?
#
loop_
_entity_poly.entity_id
_entity_poly.type
_entity_poly.pdbx_seq_one_letter_code
_entity_poly.pdbx_strand_id
1 'polypeptide(L)'
;MDKTAKLTDQFGSKKMSNMEGLQHKLLKTEMEMVEFRQRYIQEKSRRMTLHNTLVEMRGNIRVHCRLRPLISRLDSPGDEESLGMAGTPSERVVDLQDEDKLIVRPAKPVGGQMQKKEFEFERVYGPDTDQKSLFDDVKPLLTSLLDGYNVCIMAYGQTGSGKTHTMMGSHDLDMEIDSESLNKDEGIIPRSAKEMFKLISERENPEESFSLEMSVCEIYNNEVRDLLAGKSASRLDIVTSSEGATEIPSLVTRPVRTVQEVMAVVYYGMQRRHEDATMVHAHSSRSHLIVQLTIYTVTQTKPSTSSSSSDAAPSPPGTPTRSRRTLPQPSAGNNSRSQSPAPKSKAASARRSRSPAPGTAAAARSRSPSPTRNNNSSANGSQTQSVKTKLQLVDLAGSECVGMSGVTGAALRETSHINKSLSALADVLGALSEHRSHIPYRNTRLTHMLQDTIGGDAKLLVMLCCSPAQRFITETLQCLGFGSRARQVARGQAKKRRPTSFVPNSLSIDTGNLGSSSLRGNGNLSPRILDLRGGGRRKSNFNFE
;
A
#
# COMPACT_ATOMS: atom_id res chain seq x y z
N MET A 1 48.28 32.98 58.79
CA MET A 1 46.95 33.40 58.26
C MET A 1 47.03 33.87 56.81
N ASP A 2 47.98 34.74 56.41
CA ASP A 2 48.01 35.31 55.04
C ASP A 2 48.14 34.29 53.88
N LYS A 3 49.02 33.28 53.98
CA LYS A 3 49.22 32.27 52.90
C LYS A 3 47.96 31.45 52.57
N THR A 4 47.13 31.13 53.56
CA THR A 4 45.91 30.33 53.36
C THR A 4 44.83 31.12 52.64
N ALA A 5 44.66 32.41 52.97
CA ALA A 5 43.68 33.28 52.32
C ALA A 5 43.98 33.45 50.81
N LYS A 6 45.23 33.72 50.45
CA LYS A 6 45.68 33.85 49.06
C LYS A 6 45.52 32.55 48.26
N LEU A 7 45.73 31.38 48.88
CA LEU A 7 45.47 30.09 48.26
C LEU A 7 43.98 29.86 47.99
N THR A 8 43.09 30.17 48.93
CA THR A 8 41.63 30.03 48.72
C THR A 8 41.10 30.97 47.64
N ASP A 9 41.56 32.22 47.61
CA ASP A 9 41.13 33.22 46.64
C ASP A 9 41.60 32.86 45.21
N GLN A 10 42.87 32.46 45.08
CA GLN A 10 43.42 31.98 43.81
C GLN A 10 42.75 30.67 43.33
N PHE A 11 42.33 29.78 44.24
CA PHE A 11 41.51 28.60 43.89
C PHE A 11 40.09 28.99 43.45
N GLY A 12 39.47 29.98 44.10
CA GLY A 12 38.13 30.48 43.79
C GLY A 12 38.08 31.12 42.42
N SER A 13 38.96 32.09 42.15
CA SER A 13 39.12 32.74 40.85
C SER A 13 39.37 31.74 39.73
N LYS A 14 40.29 30.78 39.93
CA LYS A 14 40.61 29.76 38.92
C LYS A 14 39.49 28.73 38.71
N LYS A 15 38.66 28.46 39.73
CA LYS A 15 37.41 27.69 39.57
C LYS A 15 36.36 28.44 38.77
N MET A 16 36.13 29.73 39.05
CA MET A 16 35.14 30.54 38.33
C MET A 16 35.51 30.69 36.86
N SER A 17 36.76 31.07 36.54
CA SER A 17 37.22 31.17 35.16
C SER A 17 37.13 29.84 34.39
N ASN A 18 37.44 28.71 35.04
CA ASN A 18 37.22 27.39 34.43
C ASN A 18 35.73 27.08 34.21
N MET A 19 34.85 27.49 35.13
CA MET A 19 33.40 27.27 35.03
C MET A 19 32.77 28.11 33.92
N GLU A 20 33.13 29.39 33.81
CA GLU A 20 32.76 30.28 32.72
C GLU A 20 33.27 29.74 31.37
N GLY A 21 34.53 29.25 31.34
CA GLY A 21 35.11 28.59 30.17
C GLY A 21 34.41 27.28 29.78
N LEU A 22 33.84 26.53 30.74
CA LEU A 22 32.98 25.38 30.46
C LEU A 22 31.60 25.83 29.97
N GLN A 23 30.98 26.84 30.57
CA GLN A 23 29.68 27.38 30.15
C GLN A 23 29.73 27.91 28.72
N HIS A 24 30.76 28.69 28.36
CA HIS A 24 30.98 29.16 26.99
C HIS A 24 31.20 28.01 26.00
N LYS A 25 31.91 26.94 26.40
CA LYS A 25 32.05 25.73 25.57
C LYS A 25 30.73 24.99 25.39
N LEU A 26 29.94 24.83 26.46
CA LEU A 26 28.62 24.19 26.40
C LEU A 26 27.70 24.95 25.44
N LEU A 27 27.55 26.26 25.63
CA LEU A 27 26.69 27.12 24.82
C LEU A 27 27.13 27.12 23.35
N LYS A 28 28.44 27.14 23.08
CA LYS A 28 28.98 26.96 21.72
C LYS A 28 28.61 25.60 21.12
N THR A 29 28.80 24.50 21.86
CA THR A 29 28.46 23.15 21.39
C THR A 29 26.95 22.98 21.18
N GLU A 30 26.11 23.61 21.99
CA GLU A 30 24.66 23.64 21.79
C GLU A 30 24.26 24.40 20.51
N MET A 31 24.89 25.55 20.24
CA MET A 31 24.69 26.29 18.99
C MET A 31 25.14 25.48 17.76
N GLU A 32 26.33 24.86 17.81
CA GLU A 32 26.83 23.98 16.76
C GLU A 32 25.89 22.77 16.56
N MET A 33 25.37 22.15 17.62
CA MET A 33 24.41 21.04 17.55
C MET A 33 23.08 21.46 16.92
N VAL A 34 22.57 22.65 17.21
CA VAL A 34 21.36 23.20 16.57
C VAL A 34 21.60 23.45 15.08
N GLU A 35 22.75 24.01 14.71
CA GLU A 35 23.10 24.22 13.30
C GLU A 35 23.26 22.88 12.55
N PHE A 36 23.97 21.91 13.12
CA PHE A 36 24.08 20.56 12.56
C PHE A 36 22.70 19.89 12.39
N ARG A 37 21.78 20.04 13.35
CA ARG A 37 20.40 19.55 13.22
C ARG A 37 19.68 20.22 12.06
N GLN A 38 19.80 21.54 11.91
CA GLN A 38 19.14 22.28 10.82
C GLN A 38 19.70 21.89 9.44
N ARG A 39 21.03 21.76 9.32
CA ARG A 39 21.70 21.26 8.11
C ARG A 39 21.29 19.82 7.79
N TYR A 40 21.20 18.94 8.78
CA TYR A 40 20.72 17.56 8.61
C TYR A 40 19.28 17.49 8.11
N ILE A 41 18.36 18.32 8.65
CA ILE A 41 16.96 18.37 8.20
C ILE A 41 16.86 18.84 6.74
N GLN A 42 17.65 19.87 6.37
CA GLN A 42 17.72 20.35 4.99
C GLN A 42 18.26 19.26 4.04
N GLU A 43 19.35 18.59 4.41
CA GLU A 43 19.95 17.54 3.58
C GLU A 43 19.07 16.27 3.50
N LYS A 44 18.37 15.90 4.57
CA LYS A 44 17.35 14.82 4.57
C LYS A 44 16.22 15.15 3.57
N SER A 45 15.75 16.40 3.54
CA SER A 45 14.75 16.89 2.58
C SER A 45 15.28 16.93 1.14
N ARG A 46 16.53 17.38 0.95
CA ARG A 46 17.20 17.39 -0.36
C ARG A 46 17.39 15.98 -0.91
N ARG A 47 17.86 15.04 -0.07
CA ARG A 47 17.99 13.60 -0.38
C ARG A 47 16.64 12.99 -0.75
N MET A 48 15.58 13.24 0.03
CA MET A 48 14.22 12.81 -0.28
C MET A 48 13.78 13.31 -1.67
N THR A 49 14.01 14.59 -1.98
CA THR A 49 13.59 15.19 -3.26
C THR A 49 14.36 14.59 -4.44
N LEU A 50 15.69 14.47 -4.32
CA LEU A 50 16.56 13.88 -5.34
C LEU A 50 16.29 12.38 -5.56
N HIS A 51 16.08 11.62 -4.47
CA HIS A 51 15.70 10.21 -4.54
C HIS A 51 14.38 10.03 -5.29
N ASN A 52 13.35 10.79 -4.94
CA ASN A 52 12.05 10.71 -5.63
C ASN A 52 12.15 11.16 -7.10
N THR A 53 12.95 12.18 -7.41
CA THR A 53 13.18 12.60 -8.80
C THR A 53 13.92 11.52 -9.60
N LEU A 54 14.94 10.87 -9.03
CA LEU A 54 15.63 9.74 -9.66
C LEU A 54 14.67 8.55 -9.85
N VAL A 55 13.85 8.24 -8.84
CA VAL A 55 12.86 7.16 -8.90
C VAL A 55 11.80 7.43 -9.97
N GLU A 56 11.32 8.67 -10.10
CA GLU A 56 10.33 9.09 -11.11
C GLU A 56 10.94 9.21 -12.52
N MET A 57 12.20 9.62 -12.67
CA MET A 57 12.91 9.60 -13.96
C MET A 57 13.13 8.19 -14.50
N ARG A 58 13.27 7.19 -13.62
CA ARG A 58 13.26 5.76 -13.99
C ARG A 58 11.85 5.18 -14.19
N GLY A 59 10.81 5.90 -13.79
CA GLY A 59 9.42 5.47 -13.86
C GLY A 59 8.87 4.92 -12.53
N ASN A 60 7.58 5.22 -12.29
CA ASN A 60 6.81 4.71 -11.15
C ASN A 60 6.37 3.25 -11.34
N ILE A 61 6.32 2.75 -12.58
CA ILE A 61 6.11 1.33 -12.89
C ILE A 61 7.37 0.81 -13.57
N ARG A 62 7.94 -0.25 -12.99
CA ARG A 62 9.21 -0.84 -13.38
C ARG A 62 9.02 -2.30 -13.74
N VAL A 63 9.82 -2.77 -14.69
CA VAL A 63 9.79 -4.15 -15.15
C VAL A 63 11.22 -4.66 -15.20
N HIS A 64 11.52 -5.64 -14.35
CA HIS A 64 12.77 -6.39 -14.36
C HIS A 64 12.45 -7.82 -14.82
N CYS A 65 13.39 -8.49 -15.49
CA CYS A 65 13.25 -9.89 -15.88
C CYS A 65 14.34 -10.75 -15.23
N ARG A 66 14.01 -11.96 -14.80
CA ARG A 66 14.94 -12.96 -14.27
C ARG A 66 14.80 -14.26 -15.04
N LEU A 67 15.89 -14.68 -15.67
CA LEU A 67 16.06 -16.03 -16.19
C LEU A 67 16.57 -16.92 -15.05
N ARG A 68 15.86 -18.01 -14.72
CA ARG A 68 16.42 -19.01 -13.79
C ARG A 68 17.42 -19.94 -14.51
N PRO A 69 18.34 -20.61 -13.79
CA PRO A 69 19.07 -21.76 -14.32
C PRO A 69 18.15 -22.84 -14.89
N LEU A 70 18.69 -23.65 -15.81
CA LEU A 70 18.09 -24.94 -16.16
C LEU A 70 18.19 -25.88 -14.95
N ILE A 71 17.11 -26.62 -14.67
CA ILE A 71 16.99 -27.50 -13.50
C ILE A 71 16.47 -28.84 -14.00
N SER A 72 17.29 -29.89 -13.96
CA SER A 72 16.97 -31.26 -14.39
C SER A 72 15.52 -31.66 -14.07
N ARG A 73 15.16 -31.69 -12.78
CA ARG A 73 13.84 -32.17 -12.28
C ARG A 73 12.64 -31.37 -12.81
N LEU A 74 12.85 -30.15 -13.31
CA LEU A 74 11.80 -29.30 -13.88
C LEU A 74 11.81 -29.32 -15.42
N ASP A 75 12.98 -29.20 -16.04
CA ASP A 75 13.12 -29.02 -17.48
C ASP A 75 13.31 -30.35 -18.24
N SER A 76 14.01 -31.33 -17.67
CA SER A 76 14.28 -32.66 -18.25
C SER A 76 13.99 -33.82 -17.26
N PRO A 77 12.74 -33.98 -16.81
CA PRO A 77 12.38 -34.95 -15.77
C PRO A 77 12.54 -36.39 -16.26
N GLY A 78 13.51 -37.12 -15.69
CA GLY A 78 13.80 -38.52 -16.00
C GLY A 78 14.95 -38.74 -16.99
N ASP A 79 15.58 -37.66 -17.49
CA ASP A 79 16.70 -37.70 -18.42
C ASP A 79 17.61 -36.48 -18.16
N GLU A 80 18.59 -36.65 -17.27
CA GLU A 80 19.49 -35.55 -16.88
C GLU A 80 20.57 -35.27 -17.94
N GLU A 81 20.93 -36.25 -18.76
CA GLU A 81 21.99 -36.14 -19.77
C GLU A 81 21.56 -35.23 -20.95
N SER A 82 20.27 -35.15 -21.24
CA SER A 82 19.75 -34.25 -22.28
C SER A 82 19.52 -32.81 -21.82
N LEU A 83 19.84 -32.44 -20.58
CA LEU A 83 19.57 -31.12 -20.01
C LEU A 83 20.26 -29.97 -20.77
N GLY A 84 19.47 -29.16 -21.48
CA GLY A 84 19.95 -28.03 -22.27
C GLY A 84 20.43 -28.38 -23.67
N MET A 85 20.44 -29.67 -24.04
CA MET A 85 20.92 -30.14 -25.35
C MET A 85 19.98 -29.72 -26.49
N ALA A 86 20.56 -29.42 -27.66
CA ALA A 86 19.82 -28.97 -28.83
C ALA A 86 18.85 -30.03 -29.37
N GLY A 87 17.66 -29.59 -29.80
CA GLY A 87 16.57 -30.45 -30.28
C GLY A 87 15.70 -31.08 -29.17
N THR A 88 16.05 -30.87 -27.89
CA THR A 88 15.36 -31.48 -26.75
C THR A 88 14.30 -30.54 -26.14
N PRO A 89 13.38 -31.04 -25.30
CA PRO A 89 12.44 -30.18 -24.56
C PRO A 89 13.13 -29.21 -23.60
N SER A 90 14.38 -29.48 -23.17
CA SER A 90 15.11 -28.68 -22.20
C SER A 90 16.12 -27.71 -22.82
N GLU A 91 16.26 -27.71 -24.17
CA GLU A 91 17.12 -26.82 -24.96
C GLU A 91 17.02 -25.35 -24.50
N ARG A 92 18.18 -24.69 -24.32
CA ARG A 92 18.23 -23.27 -24.00
C ARG A 92 17.86 -22.43 -25.23
N VAL A 93 16.75 -21.70 -25.13
CA VAL A 93 16.22 -20.84 -26.21
C VAL A 93 15.93 -19.40 -25.76
N VAL A 94 16.35 -19.04 -24.54
CA VAL A 94 16.34 -17.66 -24.05
C VAL A 94 17.72 -17.31 -23.50
N ASP A 95 18.32 -16.27 -24.08
CA ASP A 95 19.65 -15.79 -23.74
C ASP A 95 19.59 -14.37 -23.20
N LEU A 96 20.45 -14.07 -22.22
CA LEU A 96 20.81 -12.70 -21.89
C LEU A 96 21.65 -12.13 -23.04
N GLN A 97 21.36 -10.91 -23.48
CA GLN A 97 22.19 -10.20 -24.48
C GLN A 97 23.03 -9.11 -23.80
N ASP A 98 22.36 -8.24 -23.04
CA ASP A 98 22.93 -7.10 -22.33
C ASP A 98 22.23 -6.96 -20.97
N GLU A 99 22.68 -6.02 -20.13
CA GLU A 99 22.12 -5.78 -18.79
C GLU A 99 20.61 -5.45 -18.76
N ASP A 100 20.08 -4.96 -19.88
CA ASP A 100 18.69 -4.54 -20.11
C ASP A 100 17.94 -5.40 -21.15
N LYS A 101 18.62 -6.33 -21.84
CA LYS A 101 18.10 -7.03 -23.04
C LYS A 101 18.25 -8.54 -22.99
N LEU A 102 17.23 -9.22 -23.53
CA LEU A 102 17.25 -10.67 -23.75
C LEU A 102 16.72 -11.03 -25.14
N ILE A 103 17.20 -12.17 -25.64
CA ILE A 103 16.84 -12.76 -26.93
C ILE A 103 16.07 -14.06 -26.69
N VAL A 104 14.99 -14.26 -27.42
CA VAL A 104 14.27 -15.53 -27.53
C VAL A 104 14.49 -16.11 -28.94
N ARG A 105 14.95 -17.37 -29.03
CA ARG A 105 15.28 -18.09 -30.27
C ARG A 105 14.53 -19.45 -30.34
N PRO A 106 13.26 -19.50 -30.77
CA PRO A 106 12.51 -20.75 -30.80
C PRO A 106 13.19 -21.80 -31.71
N ALA A 107 13.45 -23.00 -31.18
CA ALA A 107 14.10 -24.11 -31.90
C ALA A 107 13.22 -24.72 -33.02
N LYS A 108 11.93 -24.36 -33.06
CA LYS A 108 10.99 -24.72 -34.15
C LYS A 108 10.34 -23.45 -34.70
N PRO A 109 10.29 -23.26 -36.04
CA PRO A 109 9.78 -22.04 -36.66
C PRO A 109 8.25 -21.92 -36.48
N VAL A 110 7.82 -20.94 -35.70
CA VAL A 110 6.39 -20.64 -35.51
C VAL A 110 5.86 -19.95 -36.77
N GLY A 111 5.06 -20.65 -37.56
CA GLY A 111 4.52 -20.13 -38.83
C GLY A 111 5.53 -20.10 -39.99
N GLY A 112 6.56 -20.95 -39.96
CA GLY A 112 7.51 -21.11 -41.08
C GLY A 112 8.68 -20.12 -41.12
N GLN A 113 8.77 -19.18 -40.19
CA GLN A 113 9.97 -18.35 -39.98
C GLN A 113 10.57 -18.57 -38.59
N MET A 114 11.89 -18.67 -38.52
CA MET A 114 12.66 -18.73 -37.27
C MET A 114 12.91 -17.31 -36.74
N GLN A 115 11.84 -16.60 -36.38
CA GLN A 115 11.95 -15.22 -35.90
C GLN A 115 12.55 -15.16 -34.49
N LYS A 116 13.82 -14.71 -34.43
CA LYS A 116 14.43 -14.13 -33.23
C LYS A 116 13.49 -13.04 -32.69
N LYS A 117 13.24 -13.04 -31.37
CA LYS A 117 12.49 -11.96 -30.69
C LYS A 117 13.35 -11.35 -29.61
N GLU A 118 13.45 -10.03 -29.62
CA GLU A 118 14.23 -9.25 -28.65
C GLU A 118 13.28 -8.55 -27.68
N PHE A 119 13.65 -8.49 -26.41
CA PHE A 119 12.88 -7.83 -25.36
C PHE A 119 13.82 -7.00 -24.49
N GLU A 120 13.39 -5.78 -24.15
CA GLU A 120 14.16 -4.78 -23.39
C GLU A 120 13.37 -4.31 -22.15
N PHE A 121 14.04 -4.28 -21.00
CA PHE A 121 13.47 -4.03 -19.66
C PHE A 121 14.32 -3.01 -18.88
N GLU A 122 13.95 -2.62 -17.65
CA GLU A 122 14.85 -1.78 -16.81
C GLU A 122 16.08 -2.57 -16.37
N ARG A 123 15.92 -3.89 -16.19
CA ARG A 123 17.00 -4.82 -15.84
C ARG A 123 16.66 -6.23 -16.30
N VAL A 124 17.66 -6.98 -16.75
CA VAL A 124 17.58 -8.42 -16.95
C VAL A 124 18.68 -9.10 -16.13
N TYR A 125 18.27 -10.10 -15.35
CA TYR A 125 19.14 -10.97 -14.56
C TYR A 125 19.30 -12.32 -15.25
N GLY A 126 20.56 -12.76 -15.38
CA GLY A 126 20.90 -14.06 -15.92
C GLY A 126 20.73 -15.19 -14.88
N PRO A 127 20.88 -16.46 -15.32
CA PRO A 127 20.88 -17.63 -14.43
C PRO A 127 21.80 -17.51 -13.22
N ASP A 128 22.97 -16.91 -13.43
CA ASP A 128 24.07 -16.84 -12.48
C ASP A 128 23.96 -15.61 -11.54
N THR A 129 22.89 -14.81 -11.65
CA THR A 129 22.65 -13.66 -10.77
C THR A 129 22.09 -14.08 -9.41
N ASP A 130 22.88 -13.82 -8.37
CA ASP A 130 22.54 -14.13 -6.99
C ASP A 130 21.39 -13.26 -6.44
N GLN A 131 20.83 -13.71 -5.31
CA GLN A 131 19.69 -13.03 -4.70
C GLN A 131 20.06 -11.65 -4.13
N LYS A 132 21.33 -11.45 -3.72
CA LYS A 132 21.78 -10.18 -3.16
C LYS A 132 21.85 -9.10 -4.24
N SER A 133 22.52 -9.37 -5.36
CA SER A 133 22.68 -8.39 -6.45
C SER A 133 21.33 -8.00 -7.06
N LEU A 134 20.42 -8.97 -7.20
CA LEU A 134 19.03 -8.70 -7.58
C LEU A 134 18.33 -7.78 -6.56
N PHE A 135 18.55 -7.99 -5.26
CA PHE A 135 17.94 -7.15 -4.22
C PHE A 135 18.54 -5.75 -4.11
N ASP A 136 19.83 -5.56 -4.42
CA ASP A 136 20.47 -4.24 -4.39
C ASP A 136 19.80 -3.24 -5.37
N ASP A 137 19.26 -3.73 -6.50
CA ASP A 137 18.43 -2.95 -7.43
C ASP A 137 17.01 -2.65 -6.90
N VAL A 138 16.46 -3.53 -6.05
CA VAL A 138 15.11 -3.43 -5.46
C VAL A 138 15.09 -2.49 -4.25
N LYS A 139 16.17 -2.51 -3.46
CA LYS A 139 16.39 -1.75 -2.23
C LYS A 139 15.98 -0.25 -2.29
N PRO A 140 16.26 0.51 -3.37
CA PRO A 140 15.83 1.92 -3.47
C PRO A 140 14.33 2.16 -3.32
N LEU A 141 13.48 1.16 -3.61
CA LEU A 141 12.03 1.26 -3.41
C LEU A 141 11.66 1.35 -1.92
N LEU A 142 12.44 0.71 -1.04
CA LEU A 142 12.22 0.71 0.41
C LEU A 142 12.52 2.09 1.02
N THR A 143 13.46 2.84 0.45
CA THR A 143 13.66 4.26 0.78
C THR A 143 12.43 5.10 0.42
N SER A 144 11.81 4.85 -0.73
CA SER A 144 10.58 5.53 -1.18
C SER A 144 9.39 5.26 -0.25
N LEU A 145 9.30 4.06 0.31
CA LEU A 145 8.26 3.68 1.28
C LEU A 145 8.31 4.55 2.55
N LEU A 146 9.52 4.78 3.08
CA LEU A 146 9.76 5.64 4.24
C LEU A 146 9.72 7.14 3.89
N ASP A 147 9.68 7.49 2.60
CA ASP A 147 9.44 8.84 2.10
C ASP A 147 7.94 9.14 1.85
N GLY A 148 7.03 8.24 2.24
CA GLY A 148 5.58 8.48 2.24
C GLY A 148 4.82 7.92 1.03
N TYR A 149 5.50 7.19 0.14
CA TYR A 149 4.88 6.55 -1.03
C TYR A 149 4.45 5.11 -0.71
N ASN A 150 3.43 4.61 -1.39
CA ASN A 150 3.14 3.17 -1.38
C ASN A 150 4.08 2.43 -2.35
N VAL A 151 4.36 1.15 -2.06
CA VAL A 151 5.25 0.30 -2.86
C VAL A 151 4.61 -1.05 -3.10
N CYS A 152 4.70 -1.56 -4.33
CA CYS A 152 4.35 -2.92 -4.69
C CYS A 152 5.53 -3.59 -5.37
N ILE A 153 5.89 -4.80 -4.95
CA ILE A 153 6.88 -5.65 -5.62
C ILE A 153 6.22 -7.00 -5.87
N MET A 154 6.05 -7.38 -7.14
CA MET A 154 5.32 -8.59 -7.53
C MET A 154 6.16 -9.49 -8.44
N ALA A 155 6.22 -10.78 -8.12
CA ALA A 155 6.75 -11.80 -9.03
C ALA A 155 5.65 -12.35 -9.94
N TYR A 156 5.93 -12.44 -11.25
CA TYR A 156 4.99 -12.87 -12.29
C TYR A 156 5.63 -13.92 -13.22
N GLY A 157 4.81 -14.78 -13.82
CA GLY A 157 5.23 -15.85 -14.73
C GLY A 157 4.62 -17.22 -14.38
N GLN A 158 4.95 -18.24 -15.17
CA GLN A 158 4.40 -19.60 -14.98
C GLN A 158 4.82 -20.26 -13.66
N THR A 159 4.16 -21.35 -13.30
CA THR A 159 4.64 -22.28 -12.28
C THR A 159 6.00 -22.87 -12.67
N GLY A 160 6.90 -23.06 -11.68
CA GLY A 160 8.26 -23.55 -11.92
C GLY A 160 9.25 -22.53 -12.52
N SER A 161 8.87 -21.26 -12.72
CA SER A 161 9.77 -20.21 -13.24
C SER A 161 10.70 -19.56 -12.20
N GLY A 162 10.47 -19.79 -10.90
CA GLY A 162 11.27 -19.19 -9.82
C GLY A 162 10.64 -17.99 -9.10
N LYS A 163 9.32 -17.74 -9.24
CA LYS A 163 8.60 -16.67 -8.52
C LYS A 163 8.83 -16.71 -7.01
N THR A 164 8.41 -17.79 -6.35
CA THR A 164 8.53 -17.96 -4.90
C THR A 164 10.00 -17.98 -4.45
N HIS A 165 10.93 -18.56 -5.23
CA HIS A 165 12.37 -18.46 -4.96
C HIS A 165 12.89 -17.01 -5.00
N THR A 166 12.38 -16.18 -5.92
CA THR A 166 12.77 -14.76 -6.00
C THR A 166 12.14 -13.94 -4.87
N MET A 167 10.88 -14.20 -4.52
CA MET A 167 10.20 -13.52 -3.43
C MET A 167 10.71 -13.95 -2.04
N MET A 168 11.10 -15.22 -1.86
CA MET A 168 11.31 -15.82 -0.54
C MET A 168 12.71 -16.41 -0.35
N GLY A 169 13.19 -17.18 -1.33
CA GLY A 169 14.50 -17.82 -1.33
C GLY A 169 14.46 -19.34 -1.38
N SER A 170 15.63 -19.96 -1.21
CA SER A 170 15.72 -21.36 -0.76
C SER A 170 15.27 -21.42 0.71
N HIS A 171 14.32 -22.31 1.01
CA HIS A 171 13.83 -22.54 2.36
C HIS A 171 13.90 -24.03 2.68
N ASP A 172 15.05 -24.45 3.19
CA ASP A 172 15.10 -25.57 4.12
C ASP A 172 14.46 -25.08 5.42
N LEU A 173 13.36 -25.72 5.84
CA LEU A 173 12.54 -25.29 6.98
C LEU A 173 13.22 -25.51 8.34
N ASP A 174 14.38 -26.19 8.34
CA ASP A 174 15.14 -26.60 9.52
C ASP A 174 16.29 -25.64 9.86
N MET A 175 16.48 -24.55 9.10
CA MET A 175 17.52 -23.55 9.35
C MET A 175 17.12 -22.58 10.48
N GLU A 176 17.94 -22.50 11.54
CA GLU A 176 17.78 -21.50 12.60
C GLU A 176 17.85 -20.07 12.03
N ILE A 177 16.98 -19.17 12.52
CA ILE A 177 16.95 -17.77 12.11
C ILE A 177 18.04 -16.99 12.84
N ASP A 178 19.30 -17.29 12.53
CA ASP A 178 20.45 -16.49 12.96
C ASP A 178 20.29 -15.03 12.50
N SER A 179 20.57 -14.11 13.41
CA SER A 179 20.11 -12.72 13.30
C SER A 179 21.04 -11.83 12.50
N GLU A 180 22.33 -12.16 12.44
CA GLU A 180 23.36 -11.32 11.82
C GLU A 180 23.78 -11.78 10.42
N SER A 181 23.67 -13.07 10.11
CA SER A 181 24.04 -13.60 8.80
C SER A 181 22.92 -13.41 7.75
N LEU A 182 23.29 -12.87 6.57
CA LEU A 182 22.47 -12.95 5.37
C LEU A 182 22.75 -14.30 4.72
N ASN A 183 21.83 -15.26 4.83
CA ASN A 183 21.88 -16.43 3.97
C ASN A 183 21.86 -15.96 2.50
N LYS A 184 22.76 -16.50 1.67
CA LYS A 184 22.92 -16.12 0.26
C LYS A 184 21.64 -16.34 -0.54
N ASP A 185 20.83 -17.29 -0.13
CA ASP A 185 19.64 -17.71 -0.85
C ASP A 185 18.37 -16.93 -0.45
N GLU A 186 18.40 -16.08 0.59
CA GLU A 186 17.26 -15.25 0.99
C GLU A 186 16.73 -14.41 -0.18
N GLY A 187 15.41 -14.43 -0.40
CA GLY A 187 14.72 -13.66 -1.44
C GLY A 187 14.34 -12.24 -1.01
N ILE A 188 13.49 -11.59 -1.83
CA ILE A 188 13.08 -10.20 -1.64
C ILE A 188 12.43 -9.96 -0.27
N ILE A 189 11.58 -10.86 0.24
CA ILE A 189 10.82 -10.69 1.49
C ILE A 189 11.74 -10.61 2.74
N PRO A 190 12.59 -11.62 3.06
CA PRO A 190 13.52 -11.53 4.18
C PRO A 190 14.51 -10.36 4.04
N ARG A 191 15.02 -10.09 2.84
CA ARG A 191 15.93 -8.95 2.61
C ARG A 191 15.21 -7.60 2.79
N SER A 192 13.96 -7.48 2.34
CA SER A 192 13.13 -6.30 2.56
C SER A 192 12.86 -6.08 4.05
N ALA A 193 12.62 -7.13 4.84
CA ALA A 193 12.45 -7.01 6.28
C ALA A 193 13.73 -6.50 6.96
N LYS A 194 14.89 -7.13 6.68
CA LYS A 194 16.20 -6.73 7.21
C LYS A 194 16.55 -5.27 6.84
N GLU A 195 16.39 -4.89 5.58
CA GLU A 195 16.65 -3.52 5.12
C GLU A 195 15.64 -2.50 5.67
N MET A 196 14.37 -2.88 5.86
CA MET A 196 13.35 -1.97 6.42
C MET A 196 13.68 -1.58 7.86
N PHE A 197 13.97 -2.56 8.73
CA PHE A 197 14.34 -2.27 10.12
C PHE A 197 15.65 -1.48 10.23
N LYS A 198 16.61 -1.72 9.31
CA LYS A 198 17.82 -0.89 9.18
C LYS A 198 17.49 0.56 8.79
N LEU A 199 16.71 0.78 7.73
CA LEU A 199 16.35 2.13 7.27
C LEU A 199 15.47 2.88 8.28
N ILE A 200 14.75 2.16 9.15
CA ILE A 200 14.02 2.73 10.29
C ILE A 200 15.00 3.17 11.39
N SER A 201 15.93 2.32 11.83
CA SER A 201 16.90 2.72 12.87
C SER A 201 17.88 3.82 12.40
N GLU A 202 18.14 3.92 11.09
CA GLU A 202 18.84 5.06 10.47
C GLU A 202 18.00 6.36 10.38
N ARG A 203 16.67 6.30 10.57
CA ARG A 203 15.76 7.45 10.53
C ARG A 203 15.19 7.86 11.89
N GLU A 204 15.00 6.91 12.80
CA GLU A 204 14.28 7.09 14.06
C GLU A 204 14.98 8.11 14.95
N ASN A 205 14.18 9.07 15.46
CA ASN A 205 14.68 10.19 16.24
C ASN A 205 13.55 10.77 17.11
N PRO A 206 13.85 11.65 18.10
CA PRO A 206 12.82 12.17 19.02
C PRO A 206 11.66 12.96 18.38
N GLU A 207 11.75 13.32 17.10
CA GLU A 207 10.72 14.05 16.35
C GLU A 207 9.97 13.15 15.33
N GLU A 208 10.42 11.91 15.09
CA GLU A 208 9.84 10.98 14.11
C GLU A 208 9.98 9.52 14.57
N SER A 209 8.86 8.87 14.89
CA SER A 209 8.78 7.45 15.28
C SER A 209 7.97 6.61 14.28
N PHE A 210 8.17 5.30 14.31
CA PHE A 210 7.58 4.35 13.37
C PHE A 210 6.86 3.22 14.12
N SER A 211 5.69 2.80 13.65
CA SER A 211 5.06 1.54 14.04
C SER A 211 4.64 0.73 12.83
N LEU A 212 4.74 -0.60 12.95
CA LEU A 212 4.62 -1.53 11.84
C LEU A 212 3.55 -2.59 12.13
N GLU A 213 2.64 -2.76 11.19
CA GLU A 213 1.60 -3.79 11.20
C GLU A 213 1.70 -4.65 9.95
N MET A 214 1.63 -5.96 10.12
CA MET A 214 1.76 -6.93 9.04
C MET A 214 0.46 -7.74 8.87
N SER A 215 0.06 -7.96 7.62
CA SER A 215 -1.00 -8.92 7.28
C SER A 215 -0.54 -9.83 6.14
N VAL A 216 -1.02 -11.08 6.17
CA VAL A 216 -0.71 -12.09 5.14
C VAL A 216 -2.02 -12.71 4.70
N CYS A 217 -2.28 -12.68 3.40
CA CYS A 217 -3.50 -13.21 2.82
C CYS A 217 -3.21 -13.84 1.46
N GLU A 218 -4.14 -14.67 0.99
CA GLU A 218 -4.14 -15.11 -0.40
C GLU A 218 -5.41 -14.68 -1.13
N ILE A 219 -5.31 -14.61 -2.45
CA ILE A 219 -6.46 -14.47 -3.35
C ILE A 219 -6.57 -15.76 -4.15
N TYR A 220 -7.58 -16.56 -3.82
CA TYR A 220 -7.88 -17.85 -4.42
C TYR A 220 -9.31 -17.83 -4.98
N ASN A 221 -9.53 -18.34 -6.20
CA ASN A 221 -10.85 -18.34 -6.85
C ASN A 221 -11.57 -16.96 -6.86
N ASN A 222 -10.80 -15.87 -6.92
CA ASN A 222 -11.26 -14.48 -6.81
C ASN A 222 -11.97 -14.11 -5.47
N GLU A 223 -11.69 -14.82 -4.38
CA GLU A 223 -12.00 -14.41 -3.02
C GLU A 223 -10.71 -14.19 -2.20
N VAL A 224 -10.75 -13.26 -1.25
CA VAL A 224 -9.62 -13.00 -0.35
C VAL A 224 -9.76 -13.91 0.87
N ARG A 225 -8.68 -14.60 1.25
CA ARG A 225 -8.58 -15.44 2.45
C ARG A 225 -7.47 -14.91 3.35
N ASP A 226 -7.78 -14.74 4.64
CA ASP A 226 -6.83 -14.30 5.64
C ASP A 226 -6.03 -15.51 6.18
N LEU A 227 -4.71 -15.48 6.02
CA LEU A 227 -3.80 -16.56 6.43
C LEU A 227 -3.33 -16.39 7.89
N LEU A 228 -3.71 -15.31 8.57
CA LEU A 228 -3.41 -15.02 9.98
C LEU A 228 -4.62 -15.22 10.91
N ALA A 229 -5.86 -15.15 10.39
CA ALA A 229 -7.11 -15.35 11.13
C ALA A 229 -7.43 -16.83 11.41
N GLY A 230 -8.06 -17.11 12.55
CA GLY A 230 -8.48 -18.47 12.94
C GLY A 230 -9.56 -19.09 12.03
N LYS A 231 -9.95 -20.34 12.31
CA LYS A 231 -10.85 -21.17 11.47
C LYS A 231 -12.26 -20.59 11.21
N SER A 232 -12.64 -19.49 11.87
CA SER A 232 -13.91 -18.78 11.68
C SER A 232 -13.77 -17.59 10.71
N ALA A 233 -13.32 -17.85 9.49
CA ALA A 233 -13.15 -16.80 8.48
C ALA A 233 -14.52 -16.27 7.98
N SER A 234 -14.79 -14.99 8.24
CA SER A 234 -15.90 -14.27 7.59
C SER A 234 -15.49 -13.82 6.17
N ARG A 235 -16.48 -13.45 5.33
CA ARG A 235 -16.17 -12.96 3.98
C ARG A 235 -15.43 -11.62 4.05
N LEU A 236 -14.24 -11.57 3.47
CA LEU A 236 -13.41 -10.37 3.43
C LEU A 236 -13.80 -9.50 2.23
N ASP A 237 -14.53 -8.43 2.52
CA ASP A 237 -14.92 -7.43 1.53
C ASP A 237 -13.93 -6.25 1.49
N ILE A 238 -13.50 -5.93 0.27
CA ILE A 238 -12.59 -4.81 -0.02
C ILE A 238 -13.40 -3.52 -0.11
N VAL A 239 -13.10 -2.56 0.76
CA VAL A 239 -13.74 -1.24 0.83
C VAL A 239 -12.79 -0.18 0.28
N THR A 240 -13.33 0.83 -0.41
CA THR A 240 -12.58 2.04 -0.77
C THR A 240 -13.11 3.21 0.07
N SER A 241 -12.23 3.89 0.79
CA SER A 241 -12.58 5.02 1.66
C SER A 241 -12.96 6.27 0.86
N SER A 242 -13.49 7.28 1.54
CA SER A 242 -13.77 8.61 0.95
C SER A 242 -12.52 9.33 0.43
N GLU A 243 -11.33 8.92 0.87
CA GLU A 243 -10.03 9.44 0.40
C GLU A 243 -9.46 8.63 -0.79
N GLY A 244 -10.19 7.60 -1.26
CA GLY A 244 -9.78 6.72 -2.35
C GLY A 244 -8.84 5.57 -1.95
N ALA A 245 -8.44 5.50 -0.67
CA ALA A 245 -7.60 4.43 -0.14
C ALA A 245 -8.40 3.13 0.05
N THR A 246 -7.75 1.99 -0.16
CA THR A 246 -8.37 0.66 -0.15
C THR A 246 -8.06 -0.07 1.14
N GLU A 247 -9.08 -0.53 1.85
CA GLU A 247 -8.93 -1.23 3.13
C GLU A 247 -9.84 -2.46 3.20
N ILE A 248 -9.45 -3.44 4.03
CA ILE A 248 -10.21 -4.67 4.27
C ILE A 248 -10.44 -4.73 5.79
N PRO A 249 -11.57 -4.17 6.31
CA PRO A 249 -11.72 -3.92 7.75
C PRO A 249 -11.70 -5.17 8.64
N SER A 250 -11.92 -6.35 8.07
CA SER A 250 -11.92 -7.65 8.77
C SER A 250 -10.64 -8.47 8.56
N LEU A 251 -9.61 -7.90 7.92
CA LEU A 251 -8.30 -8.55 7.74
C LEU A 251 -7.46 -8.39 9.01
N VAL A 252 -6.97 -9.49 9.56
CA VAL A 252 -6.12 -9.51 10.74
C VAL A 252 -4.74 -8.94 10.41
N THR A 253 -4.40 -7.85 11.10
CA THR A 253 -3.03 -7.37 11.22
C THR A 253 -2.39 -7.90 12.50
N ARG A 254 -1.06 -8.05 12.51
CA ARG A 254 -0.25 -8.28 13.70
C ARG A 254 0.82 -7.19 13.79
N PRO A 255 1.02 -6.54 14.96
CA PRO A 255 2.12 -5.59 15.13
C PRO A 255 3.46 -6.35 15.10
N VAL A 256 4.47 -5.79 14.46
CA VAL A 256 5.81 -6.40 14.31
C VAL A 256 6.91 -5.41 14.67
N ARG A 257 7.94 -5.87 15.39
CA ARG A 257 9.06 -5.07 15.93
C ARG A 257 10.43 -5.58 15.52
N THR A 258 10.53 -6.80 15.00
CA THR A 258 11.79 -7.45 14.62
C THR A 258 11.67 -8.16 13.28
N VAL A 259 12.81 -8.44 12.64
CA VAL A 259 12.88 -9.25 11.42
C VAL A 259 12.32 -10.65 11.68
N GLN A 260 12.61 -11.21 12.85
CA GLN A 260 12.15 -12.52 13.31
C GLN A 260 10.63 -12.56 13.45
N GLU A 261 10.00 -11.53 14.02
CA GLU A 261 8.53 -11.42 14.08
C GLU A 261 7.90 -11.34 12.68
N VAL A 262 8.48 -10.54 11.77
CA VAL A 262 8.01 -10.49 10.38
C VAL A 262 8.10 -11.86 9.72
N MET A 263 9.26 -12.52 9.78
CA MET A 263 9.45 -13.81 9.13
C MET A 263 8.58 -14.91 9.77
N ALA A 264 8.41 -14.93 11.09
CA ALA A 264 7.48 -15.87 11.75
C ALA A 264 6.03 -15.70 11.26
N VAL A 265 5.58 -14.47 11.02
CA VAL A 265 4.26 -14.19 10.45
C VAL A 265 4.18 -14.57 8.96
N VAL A 266 5.25 -14.40 8.19
CA VAL A 266 5.37 -14.92 6.80
C VAL A 266 5.24 -16.44 6.79
N TYR A 267 6.09 -17.15 7.55
CA TYR A 267 6.12 -18.61 7.60
C TYR A 267 4.78 -19.19 8.06
N TYR A 268 4.15 -18.63 9.09
CA TYR A 268 2.81 -19.04 9.54
C TYR A 268 1.75 -18.91 8.44
N GLY A 269 1.77 -17.81 7.68
CA GLY A 269 0.89 -17.62 6.54
C GLY A 269 1.17 -18.60 5.39
N MET A 270 2.44 -18.87 5.09
CA MET A 270 2.85 -19.86 4.09
C MET A 270 2.43 -21.28 4.48
N GLN A 271 2.68 -21.70 5.72
CA GLN A 271 2.27 -23.02 6.22
C GLN A 271 0.78 -23.24 6.00
N ARG A 272 -0.06 -22.24 6.30
CA ARG A 272 -1.51 -22.34 6.08
C ARG A 272 -1.93 -22.32 4.60
N ARG A 273 -1.23 -21.57 3.74
CA ARG A 273 -1.34 -21.66 2.27
C ARG A 273 -1.00 -23.06 1.75
N HIS A 274 -0.22 -23.86 2.49
CA HIS A 274 0.05 -25.26 2.23
C HIS A 274 -0.93 -26.24 2.92
N GLU A 275 -1.40 -25.99 4.14
CA GLU A 275 -2.34 -26.87 4.85
C GLU A 275 -3.74 -26.90 4.22
N ASP A 276 -4.23 -25.78 3.68
CA ASP A 276 -5.48 -25.72 2.92
C ASP A 276 -5.36 -26.29 1.48
N ALA A 277 -4.19 -26.83 1.11
CA ALA A 277 -3.98 -27.48 -0.19
C ALA A 277 -4.71 -28.83 -0.26
N THR A 278 -5.82 -28.88 -1.00
CA THR A 278 -6.50 -30.16 -1.25
C THR A 278 -5.59 -31.13 -2.01
N MET A 279 -5.72 -32.42 -1.67
CA MET A 279 -4.80 -33.56 -1.88
C MET A 279 -4.35 -33.88 -3.33
N VAL A 280 -4.63 -33.03 -4.31
CA VAL A 280 -4.44 -33.26 -5.75
C VAL A 280 -3.44 -32.28 -6.37
N HIS A 281 -3.18 -31.11 -5.76
CA HIS A 281 -2.46 -30.01 -6.41
C HIS A 281 -1.56 -29.18 -5.47
N ALA A 282 -0.41 -28.73 -5.97
CA ALA A 282 0.50 -27.83 -5.27
C ALA A 282 -0.08 -26.40 -5.21
N HIS A 283 -0.85 -26.10 -4.16
CA HIS A 283 -1.73 -24.92 -4.04
C HIS A 283 -1.03 -23.55 -4.18
N SER A 284 0.28 -23.44 -3.88
CA SER A 284 1.06 -22.22 -4.10
C SER A 284 1.16 -21.79 -5.58
N SER A 285 0.90 -22.69 -6.53
CA SER A 285 0.74 -22.34 -7.94
C SER A 285 -0.60 -21.67 -8.27
N ARG A 286 -1.60 -21.75 -7.39
CA ARG A 286 -3.02 -21.47 -7.71
C ARG A 286 -3.68 -20.35 -6.92
N SER A 287 -3.06 -19.88 -5.84
CA SER A 287 -3.45 -18.65 -5.15
C SER A 287 -2.39 -17.56 -5.32
N HIS A 288 -2.80 -16.28 -5.34
CA HIS A 288 -1.85 -15.16 -5.25
C HIS A 288 -1.59 -14.86 -3.77
N LEU A 289 -0.35 -14.99 -3.31
CA LEU A 289 0.03 -14.60 -1.94
C LEU A 289 0.35 -13.11 -1.90
N ILE A 290 -0.26 -12.38 -0.96
CA ILE A 290 0.03 -10.97 -0.68
C ILE A 290 0.49 -10.87 0.77
N VAL A 291 1.78 -10.57 0.95
CA VAL A 291 2.37 -10.14 2.22
C VAL A 291 2.35 -8.62 2.24
N GLN A 292 1.60 -8.02 3.16
CA GLN A 292 1.55 -6.56 3.33
C GLN A 292 2.21 -6.14 4.64
N LEU A 293 3.17 -5.22 4.54
CA LEU A 293 3.70 -4.46 5.66
C LEU A 293 3.14 -3.04 5.59
N THR A 294 2.51 -2.59 6.67
CA THR A 294 1.89 -1.27 6.80
C THR A 294 2.70 -0.46 7.81
N ILE A 295 3.22 0.69 7.38
CA ILE A 295 4.08 1.55 8.20
C ILE A 295 3.28 2.80 8.56
N TYR A 296 3.25 3.12 9.85
CA TYR A 296 2.73 4.37 10.37
C TYR A 296 3.90 5.22 10.86
N THR A 297 4.24 6.26 10.11
CA THR A 297 5.23 7.26 10.53
C THR A 297 4.52 8.36 11.29
N VAL A 298 4.99 8.68 12.49
CA VAL A 298 4.41 9.71 13.36
C VAL A 298 5.45 10.80 13.61
N THR A 299 5.20 11.99 13.07
CA THR A 299 6.11 13.15 13.18
C THR A 299 5.54 14.18 14.15
N GLN A 300 6.31 14.51 15.20
CA GLN A 300 5.97 15.54 16.19
C GLN A 300 6.50 16.90 15.75
N THR A 301 5.66 17.73 15.14
CA THR A 301 6.08 19.11 14.82
C THR A 301 5.95 20.00 16.07
N LYS A 302 7.09 20.56 16.52
CA LYS A 302 7.08 21.69 17.44
C LYS A 302 6.50 22.90 16.71
N PRO A 303 5.55 23.66 17.30
CA PRO A 303 5.03 24.86 16.65
C PRO A 303 6.18 25.87 16.48
N SER A 304 6.37 26.34 15.25
CA SER A 304 7.30 27.43 14.98
C SER A 304 6.80 28.70 15.65
N THR A 305 7.62 29.28 16.53
CA THR A 305 7.35 30.61 17.10
C THR A 305 7.54 31.65 15.99
N SER A 306 6.47 31.94 15.25
CA SER A 306 6.45 33.02 14.28
C SER A 306 6.64 34.35 15.00
N SER A 307 7.86 34.88 14.95
CA SER A 307 8.20 36.21 15.45
C SER A 307 7.51 37.26 14.58
N SER A 308 6.30 37.67 14.98
CA SER A 308 5.52 38.70 14.29
C SER A 308 6.16 40.08 14.51
N SER A 309 7.13 40.43 13.67
CA SER A 309 7.69 41.79 13.58
C SER A 309 6.59 42.74 13.07
N SER A 310 6.00 43.51 13.99
CA SER A 310 4.86 44.36 13.73
C SER A 310 5.25 45.73 13.16
N ASP A 311 5.67 45.75 11.89
CA ASP A 311 5.74 47.00 11.11
C ASP A 311 4.44 47.19 10.32
N ALA A 312 3.57 48.03 10.86
CA ALA A 312 2.32 48.46 10.23
C ALA A 312 2.14 49.97 10.40
N ALA A 313 2.34 50.72 9.32
CA ALA A 313 2.22 52.18 9.32
C ALA A 313 0.76 52.63 9.56
N PRO A 314 0.54 53.75 10.28
CA PRO A 314 -0.81 54.20 10.60
C PRO A 314 -1.51 54.92 9.43
N SER A 315 -2.76 54.57 9.18
CA SER A 315 -3.66 55.30 8.26
C SER A 315 -4.47 56.38 9.00
N PRO A 316 -4.78 57.53 8.37
CA PRO A 316 -5.44 58.66 9.04
C PRO A 316 -6.96 58.47 9.26
N PRO A 317 -7.57 59.20 10.21
CA PRO A 317 -8.97 59.03 10.58
C PRO A 317 -9.95 59.84 9.70
N GLY A 318 -11.17 59.30 9.52
CA GLY A 318 -12.30 59.99 8.90
C GLY A 318 -13.63 59.51 9.50
N THR A 319 -14.54 60.43 9.82
CA THR A 319 -15.79 60.18 10.57
C THR A 319 -17.02 60.78 9.83
N PRO A 320 -18.23 60.96 10.41
CA PRO A 320 -19.24 59.89 10.45
C PRO A 320 -20.66 60.30 10.03
N THR A 321 -21.48 59.37 9.52
CA THR A 321 -22.97 59.43 9.54
C THR A 321 -23.59 58.04 9.29
N ARG A 322 -24.90 57.77 9.43
CA ARG A 322 -25.88 58.01 10.52
C ARG A 322 -27.23 57.38 10.09
N SER A 323 -27.53 56.19 10.62
CA SER A 323 -28.86 55.68 11.04
C SER A 323 -30.15 55.91 10.21
N ARG A 324 -30.87 54.79 9.95
CA ARG A 324 -32.25 54.44 10.45
C ARG A 324 -33.43 54.20 9.46
N ARG A 325 -34.08 53.04 9.63
CA ARG A 325 -35.55 52.73 9.64
C ARG A 325 -36.45 52.64 8.36
N THR A 326 -36.82 51.38 8.04
CA THR A 326 -38.20 50.78 7.96
C THR A 326 -39.32 51.25 6.99
N LEU A 327 -39.83 50.26 6.22
CA LEU A 327 -41.27 49.91 5.94
C LEU A 327 -42.14 50.86 5.07
N PRO A 328 -43.31 50.43 4.51
CA PRO A 328 -43.86 49.07 4.23
C PRO A 328 -44.44 48.86 2.78
N GLN A 329 -45.21 47.78 2.59
CA GLN A 329 -45.97 47.30 1.40
C GLN A 329 -46.86 48.32 0.64
N PRO A 330 -47.37 47.96 -0.57
CA PRO A 330 -48.79 47.51 -0.65
C PRO A 330 -49.07 46.28 -1.56
N SER A 331 -50.35 45.96 -1.78
CA SER A 331 -50.89 44.65 -2.22
C SER A 331 -51.73 44.67 -3.52
N ALA A 332 -51.81 43.52 -4.21
CA ALA A 332 -52.89 43.02 -5.08
C ALA A 332 -52.59 41.56 -5.52
N GLY A 333 -53.53 40.68 -5.89
CA GLY A 333 -55.01 40.69 -5.83
C GLY A 333 -55.61 39.59 -6.75
N ASN A 334 -56.83 39.09 -6.43
CA ASN A 334 -57.72 38.23 -7.27
C ASN A 334 -57.25 36.78 -7.60
N ASN A 335 -58.01 35.73 -7.24
CA ASN A 335 -59.11 35.03 -7.99
C ASN A 335 -58.60 34.05 -9.09
N SER A 336 -59.21 32.86 -9.34
CA SER A 336 -60.33 32.12 -8.72
C SER A 336 -60.51 30.72 -9.35
N ARG A 337 -61.15 29.75 -8.63
CA ARG A 337 -61.94 28.57 -9.16
C ARG A 337 -61.19 27.56 -10.09
N SER A 338 -61.57 26.27 -10.23
CA SER A 338 -62.69 25.46 -9.71
C SER A 338 -62.49 23.92 -9.85
N GLN A 339 -63.03 23.17 -8.88
CA GLN A 339 -63.68 21.83 -9.01
C GLN A 339 -62.89 20.55 -9.40
N SER A 340 -63.52 19.41 -9.06
CA SER A 340 -63.04 18.00 -9.02
C SER A 340 -63.61 17.18 -10.23
N PRO A 341 -63.62 15.81 -10.33
CA PRO A 341 -63.54 14.73 -9.31
C PRO A 341 -62.66 13.50 -9.69
N ALA A 342 -62.85 12.36 -8.99
CA ALA A 342 -62.09 11.10 -9.13
C ALA A 342 -62.99 9.84 -9.27
N PRO A 343 -62.42 8.69 -9.66
CA PRO A 343 -62.70 7.38 -9.03
C PRO A 343 -61.41 6.52 -8.84
N LYS A 344 -61.28 5.38 -8.12
CA LYS A 344 -62.01 4.54 -7.12
C LYS A 344 -61.94 3.03 -7.45
N SER A 345 -61.04 2.27 -6.80
CA SER A 345 -61.10 0.80 -6.52
C SER A 345 -59.92 0.43 -5.58
N LYS A 346 -60.02 -0.29 -4.44
CA LYS A 346 -60.56 -1.62 -4.03
C LYS A 346 -59.65 -2.83 -4.40
N ALA A 347 -59.37 -3.83 -3.54
CA ALA A 347 -59.54 -4.02 -2.07
C ALA A 347 -58.86 -5.33 -1.53
N ALA A 348 -58.69 -5.46 -0.19
CA ALA A 348 -58.59 -6.71 0.65
C ALA A 348 -57.37 -7.68 0.47
N SER A 349 -57.01 -8.65 1.36
CA SER A 349 -57.00 -8.89 2.85
C SER A 349 -56.32 -10.29 3.09
N ALA A 350 -55.99 -10.95 4.23
CA ALA A 350 -55.99 -10.84 5.71
C ALA A 350 -54.96 -11.89 6.28
N ARG A 351 -54.46 -12.03 7.55
CA ARG A 351 -54.35 -11.26 8.83
C ARG A 351 -54.80 -12.03 10.12
N ARG A 352 -54.02 -13.00 10.66
CA ARG A 352 -54.14 -13.64 12.04
C ARG A 352 -52.82 -14.36 12.42
N SER A 353 -52.13 -14.21 13.58
CA SER A 353 -52.39 -14.38 15.05
C SER A 353 -51.84 -15.74 15.59
N ARG A 354 -51.30 -15.94 16.82
CA ARG A 354 -51.42 -15.27 18.15
C ARG A 354 -50.27 -15.67 19.14
N SER A 355 -50.18 -15.08 20.34
CA SER A 355 -49.13 -15.21 21.42
C SER A 355 -49.58 -16.09 22.64
N PRO A 356 -48.97 -16.18 23.88
CA PRO A 356 -47.83 -15.48 24.55
C PRO A 356 -46.86 -16.36 25.46
N ALA A 357 -46.12 -15.75 26.42
CA ALA A 357 -45.15 -16.34 27.41
C ALA A 357 -45.74 -16.52 28.86
N PRO A 358 -44.98 -16.83 29.97
CA PRO A 358 -44.18 -15.82 30.75
C PRO A 358 -43.03 -16.29 31.74
N GLY A 359 -42.35 -15.35 32.43
CA GLY A 359 -41.69 -15.50 33.77
C GLY A 359 -40.14 -15.47 33.86
N THR A 360 -39.42 -15.00 34.91
CA THR A 360 -39.73 -14.22 36.16
C THR A 360 -38.47 -13.62 36.85
N ALA A 361 -38.59 -12.44 37.51
CA ALA A 361 -37.81 -11.91 38.69
C ALA A 361 -36.27 -11.65 38.62
N ALA A 362 -35.61 -10.87 39.52
CA ALA A 362 -35.94 -9.63 40.28
C ALA A 362 -34.72 -9.00 41.04
N ALA A 363 -34.65 -7.66 41.15
CA ALA A 363 -33.88 -6.82 42.15
C ALA A 363 -32.31 -6.92 42.16
N ALA A 364 -31.49 -6.05 42.82
CA ALA A 364 -31.73 -4.86 43.65
C ALA A 364 -30.58 -3.78 43.64
N ARG A 365 -30.97 -2.49 43.52
CA ARG A 365 -30.50 -1.24 44.20
C ARG A 365 -29.09 -1.08 44.86
N SER A 366 -28.32 -0.09 44.38
CA SER A 366 -27.70 1.04 45.14
C SER A 366 -27.07 2.07 44.14
N ARG A 367 -27.52 3.33 44.04
CA ARG A 367 -27.30 4.55 44.88
C ARG A 367 -25.93 5.27 44.68
N SER A 368 -26.03 6.42 44.00
CA SER A 368 -25.05 7.47 43.67
C SER A 368 -24.63 8.34 44.92
N PRO A 369 -23.78 9.40 44.84
CA PRO A 369 -23.42 10.24 43.67
C PRO A 369 -21.93 10.62 43.47
N SER A 370 -21.66 11.32 42.35
CA SER A 370 -20.39 12.00 42.05
C SER A 370 -20.64 13.51 41.83
N PRO A 371 -19.83 14.43 42.38
CA PRO A 371 -19.83 15.83 41.98
C PRO A 371 -18.90 16.04 40.77
N THR A 372 -19.39 16.65 39.70
CA THR A 372 -18.57 17.06 38.56
C THR A 372 -17.85 18.38 38.84
N ARG A 373 -16.57 18.48 38.47
CA ARG A 373 -15.81 19.74 38.47
C ARG A 373 -15.06 19.88 37.15
N ASN A 374 -15.48 20.86 36.35
CA ASN A 374 -14.75 21.26 35.14
C ASN A 374 -13.35 21.76 35.52
N ASN A 375 -12.36 21.44 34.69
CA ASN A 375 -11.14 22.21 34.53
C ASN A 375 -10.78 22.23 33.04
N ASN A 376 -11.00 23.36 32.38
CA ASN A 376 -10.33 23.63 31.11
C ASN A 376 -8.88 23.99 31.43
N SER A 377 -7.93 23.17 30.97
CA SER A 377 -6.50 23.51 30.96
C SER A 377 -5.98 23.40 29.54
N SER A 378 -5.78 24.55 28.88
CA SER A 378 -5.25 24.59 27.51
C SER A 378 -3.83 24.02 27.46
N ALA A 379 -3.66 22.82 26.92
CA ALA A 379 -2.36 22.34 26.50
C ALA A 379 -1.98 22.99 25.16
N ASN A 380 -0.80 23.60 25.08
CA ASN A 380 -0.23 24.05 23.80
C ASN A 380 0.09 22.82 22.95
N GLY A 381 -0.81 22.47 22.04
CA GLY A 381 -0.68 21.26 21.22
C GLY A 381 0.47 21.35 20.21
N SER A 382 1.46 20.48 20.36
CA SER A 382 2.31 20.05 19.25
C SER A 382 1.43 19.42 18.16
N GLN A 383 1.67 19.76 16.89
CA GLN A 383 0.94 19.13 15.80
C GLN A 383 1.62 17.82 15.41
N THR A 384 1.03 16.72 15.87
CA THR A 384 1.39 15.37 15.44
C THR A 384 0.83 15.11 14.04
N GLN A 385 1.69 14.82 13.08
CA GLN A 385 1.30 14.36 11.74
C GLN A 385 1.52 12.85 11.62
N SER A 386 0.56 12.14 11.03
CA SER A 386 0.66 10.70 10.77
C SER A 386 0.63 10.41 9.26
N VAL A 387 1.53 9.55 8.80
CA VAL A 387 1.58 9.06 7.41
C VAL A 387 1.48 7.54 7.40
N LYS A 388 0.55 6.99 6.61
CA LYS A 388 0.32 5.55 6.45
C LYS A 388 0.77 5.09 5.06
N THR A 389 1.84 4.31 4.98
CA THR A 389 2.32 3.68 3.73
C THR A 389 2.16 2.17 3.75
N LYS A 390 2.09 1.57 2.56
CA LYS A 390 1.94 0.13 2.35
C LYS A 390 3.07 -0.38 1.46
N LEU A 391 3.78 -1.40 1.94
CA LEU A 391 4.62 -2.28 1.11
C LEU A 391 3.84 -3.58 0.88
N GLN A 392 3.50 -3.88 -0.36
CA GLN A 392 2.90 -5.15 -0.74
C GLN A 392 3.92 -5.98 -1.52
N LEU A 393 4.27 -7.15 -0.97
CA LEU A 393 5.18 -8.13 -1.54
C LEU A 393 4.33 -9.31 -2.03
N VAL A 394 4.29 -9.53 -3.35
CA VAL A 394 3.29 -10.40 -3.99
C VAL A 394 3.95 -11.54 -4.76
N ASP A 395 3.60 -12.78 -4.38
CA ASP A 395 3.93 -14.00 -5.14
C ASP A 395 2.65 -14.43 -5.88
N LEU A 396 2.52 -14.01 -7.15
CA LEU A 396 1.32 -14.29 -7.95
C LEU A 396 1.20 -15.79 -8.25
N ALA A 397 -0.01 -16.23 -8.62
CA ALA A 397 -0.25 -17.57 -9.14
C ALA A 397 0.47 -17.79 -10.49
N GLY A 398 0.50 -19.04 -10.96
CA GLY A 398 1.04 -19.42 -12.27
C GLY A 398 0.28 -18.78 -13.44
N SER A 399 1.00 -18.21 -14.40
CA SER A 399 0.43 -17.62 -15.62
C SER A 399 0.22 -18.62 -16.77
N GLU A 400 0.24 -19.92 -16.50
CA GLU A 400 0.05 -20.98 -17.49
C GLU A 400 -1.37 -21.00 -18.11
N CYS A 401 -1.41 -21.25 -19.42
CA CYS A 401 -2.64 -21.21 -20.20
C CYS A 401 -3.53 -22.45 -19.97
N VAL A 402 -4.79 -22.21 -19.56
CA VAL A 402 -5.81 -23.24 -19.30
C VAL A 402 -5.88 -24.30 -20.42
N GLY A 403 -5.85 -23.89 -21.68
CA GLY A 403 -6.01 -24.78 -22.85
C GLY A 403 -4.92 -25.84 -23.03
N MET A 404 -3.73 -25.66 -22.45
CA MET A 404 -2.64 -26.65 -22.51
C MET A 404 -2.65 -27.63 -21.32
N SER A 405 -3.45 -27.35 -20.28
CA SER A 405 -3.40 -28.10 -19.02
C SER A 405 -4.18 -29.41 -19.00
N GLY A 406 -5.12 -29.60 -19.94
CA GLY A 406 -6.06 -30.74 -19.95
C GLY A 406 -7.06 -30.77 -18.77
N VAL A 407 -7.06 -29.75 -17.91
CA VAL A 407 -7.82 -29.73 -16.66
C VAL A 407 -9.33 -29.54 -16.91
N THR A 408 -10.16 -30.27 -16.16
CA THR A 408 -11.63 -30.26 -16.29
C THR A 408 -12.36 -29.90 -14.97
N GLY A 409 -13.68 -29.78 -15.01
CA GLY A 409 -14.54 -29.78 -13.82
C GLY A 409 -14.38 -28.58 -12.87
N ALA A 410 -13.95 -28.86 -11.63
CA ALA A 410 -13.74 -27.83 -10.60
C ALA A 410 -12.42 -27.07 -10.81
N ALA A 411 -11.33 -27.80 -11.04
CA ALA A 411 -10.01 -27.21 -11.29
C ALA A 411 -9.99 -26.36 -12.58
N LEU A 412 -10.83 -26.66 -13.59
CA LEU A 412 -10.99 -25.79 -14.76
C LEU A 412 -11.53 -24.39 -14.39
N ARG A 413 -12.46 -24.33 -13.42
CA ARG A 413 -13.00 -23.06 -12.91
C ARG A 413 -11.99 -22.30 -12.05
N GLU A 414 -11.15 -23.02 -11.32
CA GLU A 414 -10.02 -22.48 -10.56
C GLU A 414 -8.97 -21.82 -11.49
N THR A 415 -8.46 -22.54 -12.50
CA THR A 415 -7.47 -22.00 -13.47
C THR A 415 -8.04 -20.85 -14.31
N SER A 416 -9.35 -20.83 -14.54
CA SER A 416 -10.06 -19.71 -15.16
C SER A 416 -10.03 -18.44 -14.29
N HIS A 417 -10.22 -18.55 -12.96
CA HIS A 417 -10.13 -17.38 -12.06
C HIS A 417 -8.70 -16.85 -11.91
N ILE A 418 -7.69 -17.74 -11.91
CA ILE A 418 -6.27 -17.34 -11.97
C ILE A 418 -6.04 -16.46 -13.21
N ASN A 419 -6.28 -17.01 -14.41
CA ASN A 419 -6.04 -16.29 -15.65
C ASN A 419 -6.90 -15.02 -15.78
N LYS A 420 -8.15 -15.01 -15.29
CA LYS A 420 -8.98 -13.80 -15.23
C LYS A 420 -8.35 -12.68 -14.39
N SER A 421 -7.75 -13.01 -13.25
CA SER A 421 -7.10 -12.02 -12.37
C SER A 421 -5.76 -11.50 -12.92
N LEU A 422 -5.00 -12.34 -13.61
CA LEU A 422 -3.78 -11.91 -14.32
C LEU A 422 -4.10 -11.07 -15.56
N SER A 423 -5.14 -11.40 -16.33
CA SER A 423 -5.63 -10.57 -17.43
C SER A 423 -6.16 -9.22 -16.93
N ALA A 424 -6.95 -9.19 -15.85
CA ALA A 424 -7.42 -7.94 -15.27
C ALA A 424 -6.28 -7.04 -14.77
N LEU A 425 -5.19 -7.63 -14.25
CA LEU A 425 -3.98 -6.90 -13.89
C LEU A 425 -3.30 -6.29 -15.13
N ALA A 426 -3.23 -7.05 -16.24
CA ALA A 426 -2.75 -6.53 -17.52
C ALA A 426 -3.64 -5.39 -18.07
N ASP A 427 -4.97 -5.51 -17.95
CA ASP A 427 -5.93 -4.47 -18.34
C ASP A 427 -5.77 -3.18 -17.51
N VAL A 428 -5.51 -3.32 -16.21
CA VAL A 428 -5.24 -2.18 -15.32
C VAL A 428 -3.93 -1.48 -15.68
N LEU A 429 -2.86 -2.24 -15.93
CA LEU A 429 -1.58 -1.68 -16.35
C LEU A 429 -1.70 -1.01 -17.73
N GLY A 430 -2.35 -1.63 -18.71
CA GLY A 430 -2.62 -1.02 -20.03
C GLY A 430 -3.50 0.23 -19.96
N ALA A 431 -4.51 0.25 -19.08
CA ALA A 431 -5.31 1.45 -18.84
C ALA A 431 -4.48 2.59 -18.20
N LEU A 432 -3.45 2.26 -17.42
CA LEU A 432 -2.55 3.23 -16.80
C LEU A 432 -1.52 3.81 -17.79
N SER A 433 -0.97 3.01 -18.73
CA SER A 433 -0.10 3.51 -19.81
C SER A 433 -0.85 4.41 -20.79
N GLU A 434 -2.05 4.01 -21.19
CA GLU A 434 -2.92 4.80 -22.08
C GLU A 434 -3.55 6.02 -21.37
N HIS A 435 -3.22 6.27 -20.09
CA HIS A 435 -3.79 7.35 -19.28
C HIS A 435 -5.33 7.40 -19.27
N ARG A 436 -6.01 6.25 -19.38
CA ARG A 436 -7.47 6.19 -19.46
C ARG A 436 -8.12 6.84 -18.24
N SER A 437 -9.21 7.57 -18.48
CA SER A 437 -9.98 8.26 -17.42
C SER A 437 -10.63 7.30 -16.41
N HIS A 438 -10.85 6.06 -16.80
CA HIS A 438 -11.33 4.97 -15.94
C HIS A 438 -10.35 3.79 -15.98
N ILE A 439 -9.80 3.45 -14.82
CA ILE A 439 -8.92 2.30 -14.62
C ILE A 439 -9.73 1.15 -13.99
N PRO A 440 -9.76 -0.06 -14.57
CA PRO A 440 -10.71 -1.11 -14.19
C PRO A 440 -10.32 -1.93 -12.93
N TYR A 441 -9.85 -1.27 -11.87
CA TYR A 441 -9.39 -1.91 -10.63
C TYR A 441 -10.39 -2.92 -10.05
N ARG A 442 -11.70 -2.65 -10.16
CA ARG A 442 -12.76 -3.49 -9.57
C ARG A 442 -13.09 -4.76 -10.37
N ASN A 443 -12.40 -5.06 -11.47
CA ASN A 443 -12.64 -6.27 -12.27
C ASN A 443 -12.37 -7.57 -11.52
N THR A 444 -11.41 -7.58 -10.58
CA THR A 444 -11.10 -8.71 -9.69
C THR A 444 -10.68 -8.24 -8.30
N ARG A 445 -10.71 -9.13 -7.30
CA ARG A 445 -10.23 -8.82 -5.94
C ARG A 445 -8.74 -8.48 -5.91
N LEU A 446 -7.93 -9.09 -6.78
CA LEU A 446 -6.49 -8.79 -6.91
C LEU A 446 -6.28 -7.32 -7.31
N THR A 447 -6.85 -6.91 -8.44
CA THR A 447 -6.72 -5.53 -8.96
C THR A 447 -7.36 -4.49 -8.04
N HIS A 448 -8.36 -4.87 -7.25
CA HIS A 448 -8.98 -3.98 -6.27
C HIS A 448 -8.12 -3.83 -5.01
N MET A 449 -7.58 -4.93 -4.46
CA MET A 449 -6.71 -4.88 -3.27
C MET A 449 -5.37 -4.15 -3.53
N LEU A 450 -4.83 -4.29 -4.75
CA LEU A 450 -3.59 -3.66 -5.17
C LEU A 450 -3.78 -2.20 -5.67
N GLN A 451 -5.00 -1.68 -5.73
CA GLN A 451 -5.33 -0.35 -6.29
C GLN A 451 -4.44 0.77 -5.73
N ASP A 452 -4.17 0.76 -4.43
CA ASP A 452 -3.38 1.77 -3.71
C ASP A 452 -1.88 1.73 -4.03
N THR A 453 -1.38 0.64 -4.62
CA THR A 453 0.05 0.31 -4.71
C THR A 453 0.54 0.11 -6.15
N ILE A 454 -0.39 -0.08 -7.10
CA ILE A 454 -0.12 -0.10 -8.56
C ILE A 454 -0.57 1.19 -9.27
N GLY A 455 -1.25 2.09 -8.55
CA GLY A 455 -1.82 3.33 -9.08
C GLY A 455 -1.32 4.60 -8.36
N GLY A 456 -1.67 5.76 -8.92
CA GLY A 456 -1.36 7.05 -8.30
C GLY A 456 0.13 7.41 -8.35
N ASP A 457 0.70 7.73 -7.20
CA ASP A 457 2.12 8.05 -6.98
C ASP A 457 2.97 6.86 -6.49
N ALA A 458 2.33 5.70 -6.28
CA ALA A 458 2.96 4.48 -5.79
C ALA A 458 4.06 3.96 -6.73
N LYS A 459 5.03 3.23 -6.16
CA LYS A 459 6.16 2.65 -6.89
C LYS A 459 5.93 1.14 -7.07
N LEU A 460 5.65 0.70 -8.28
CA LEU A 460 5.45 -0.71 -8.65
C LEU A 460 6.70 -1.27 -9.33
N LEU A 461 7.17 -2.42 -8.86
CA LEU A 461 8.11 -3.29 -9.56
C LEU A 461 7.44 -4.62 -9.92
N VAL A 462 7.44 -4.93 -11.21
CA VAL A 462 7.10 -6.24 -11.77
C VAL A 462 8.39 -7.02 -12.03
N MET A 463 8.55 -8.15 -11.36
CA MET A 463 9.65 -9.10 -11.56
C MET A 463 9.15 -10.28 -12.40
N LEU A 464 9.52 -10.31 -13.68
CA LEU A 464 9.18 -11.40 -14.60
C LEU A 464 10.11 -12.58 -14.34
N CYS A 465 9.60 -13.71 -13.85
CA CYS A 465 10.36 -14.95 -13.72
C CYS A 465 10.10 -15.83 -14.94
N CYS A 466 11.17 -16.24 -15.63
CA CYS A 466 11.10 -17.06 -16.85
C CYS A 466 12.03 -18.28 -16.78
N SER A 467 11.64 -19.38 -17.43
CA SER A 467 12.55 -20.50 -17.72
C SER A 467 13.19 -20.29 -19.09
N PRO A 468 14.48 -20.58 -19.28
CA PRO A 468 15.12 -20.50 -20.59
C PRO A 468 14.88 -21.74 -21.48
N ALA A 469 14.14 -22.75 -21.02
CA ALA A 469 13.94 -24.03 -21.71
C ALA A 469 12.86 -24.01 -22.80
N GLN A 470 13.11 -24.70 -23.92
CA GLN A 470 12.24 -24.77 -25.10
C GLN A 470 10.82 -25.29 -24.81
N ARG A 471 10.62 -26.21 -23.87
CA ARG A 471 9.28 -26.65 -23.44
C ARG A 471 8.42 -25.57 -22.76
N PHE A 472 9.01 -24.45 -22.38
CA PHE A 472 8.39 -23.32 -21.68
C PHE A 472 8.40 -22.03 -22.52
N ILE A 473 8.62 -22.16 -23.84
CA ILE A 473 8.73 -21.04 -24.77
C ILE A 473 7.44 -20.21 -24.88
N THR A 474 6.28 -20.84 -24.79
CA THR A 474 4.97 -20.21 -24.98
C THR A 474 4.65 -19.30 -23.80
N GLU A 475 4.78 -19.86 -22.60
CA GLU A 475 4.59 -19.21 -21.31
C GLU A 475 5.61 -18.08 -21.12
N THR A 476 6.86 -18.30 -21.54
CA THR A 476 7.92 -17.29 -21.46
C THR A 476 7.66 -16.13 -22.43
N LEU A 477 7.26 -16.39 -23.68
CA LEU A 477 6.85 -15.33 -24.61
C LEU A 477 5.61 -14.55 -24.11
N GLN A 478 4.67 -15.22 -23.43
CA GLN A 478 3.52 -14.56 -22.78
C GLN A 478 3.97 -13.70 -21.59
N CYS A 479 4.91 -14.19 -20.78
CA CYS A 479 5.46 -13.48 -19.62
C CYS A 479 6.20 -12.20 -20.04
N LEU A 480 7.11 -12.32 -21.00
CA LEU A 480 7.86 -11.23 -21.60
C LEU A 480 6.93 -10.20 -22.27
N GLY A 481 5.94 -10.68 -23.04
CA GLY A 481 4.94 -9.81 -23.68
C GLY A 481 4.02 -9.08 -22.71
N PHE A 482 3.71 -9.64 -21.53
CA PHE A 482 3.06 -8.90 -20.44
C PHE A 482 3.99 -7.80 -19.90
N GLY A 483 5.25 -8.12 -19.67
CA GLY A 483 6.29 -7.17 -19.27
C GLY A 483 6.41 -5.98 -20.22
N SER A 484 6.46 -6.21 -21.53
CA SER A 484 6.56 -5.12 -22.52
C SER A 484 5.36 -4.16 -22.47
N ARG A 485 4.13 -4.66 -22.19
CA ARG A 485 2.96 -3.81 -21.97
C ARG A 485 3.03 -3.04 -20.65
N ALA A 486 3.52 -3.67 -19.59
CA ALA A 486 3.71 -3.02 -18.29
C ALA A 486 4.80 -1.93 -18.32
N ARG A 487 5.86 -2.10 -19.12
CA ARG A 487 6.94 -1.10 -19.29
C ARG A 487 6.47 0.17 -20.01
N GLN A 488 5.43 0.08 -20.84
CA GLN A 488 4.86 1.24 -21.55
C GLN A 488 4.11 2.22 -20.62
N VAL A 489 4.02 1.96 -19.31
CA VAL A 489 3.33 2.81 -18.33
C VAL A 489 4.20 4.00 -17.87
N ALA A 490 4.62 4.83 -18.82
CA ALA A 490 5.28 6.10 -18.54
C ALA A 490 4.24 7.14 -18.10
N ARG A 491 4.20 7.49 -16.80
CA ARG A 491 3.30 8.53 -16.26
C ARG A 491 4.10 9.64 -15.57
N GLY A 492 3.67 10.89 -15.76
CA GLY A 492 4.35 12.09 -15.25
C GLY A 492 4.30 12.30 -13.73
N GLN A 493 4.89 13.43 -13.31
CA GLN A 493 5.22 13.80 -11.92
C GLN A 493 4.16 13.43 -10.86
N ALA A 494 4.63 12.82 -9.78
CA ALA A 494 3.79 12.40 -8.66
C ALA A 494 3.19 13.57 -7.87
N LYS A 495 1.98 13.38 -7.34
CA LYS A 495 1.39 14.28 -6.33
C LYS A 495 1.49 13.66 -4.95
N LYS A 496 2.53 14.06 -4.20
CA LYS A 496 2.78 13.66 -2.81
C LYS A 496 1.49 13.67 -1.97
N ARG A 497 1.16 12.53 -1.36
CA ARG A 497 0.00 12.38 -0.45
C ARG A 497 0.07 13.42 0.67
N ARG A 498 -1.07 14.05 1.00
CA ARG A 498 -1.16 15.04 2.09
C ARG A 498 -1.20 14.31 3.44
N PRO A 499 -0.57 14.85 4.50
CA PRO A 499 -0.70 14.29 5.85
C PRO A 499 -2.16 14.39 6.30
N THR A 500 -2.72 13.28 6.75
CA THR A 500 -4.06 13.22 7.33
C THR A 500 -3.95 13.33 8.85
N SER A 501 -4.76 14.22 9.45
CA SER A 501 -4.83 14.40 10.90
C SER A 501 -5.68 13.29 11.52
N PHE A 502 -5.09 12.10 11.68
CA PHE A 502 -5.76 10.98 12.32
C PHE A 502 -5.40 10.92 13.82
N VAL A 503 -6.40 10.75 14.68
CA VAL A 503 -6.20 10.54 16.12
C VAL A 503 -6.20 9.02 16.37
N PRO A 504 -5.10 8.41 16.85
CA PRO A 504 -5.09 6.99 17.14
C PRO A 504 -6.09 6.65 18.25
N ASN A 505 -6.97 5.68 18.00
CA ASN A 505 -7.74 5.07 19.09
C ASN A 505 -6.75 4.31 20.00
N SER A 506 -6.73 4.67 21.28
CA SER A 506 -5.92 3.98 22.28
C SER A 506 -6.35 2.52 22.43
N LEU A 507 -5.38 1.62 22.49
CA LEU A 507 -5.60 0.21 22.86
C LEU A 507 -6.31 0.11 24.22
N SER A 508 -7.52 -0.44 24.23
CA SER A 508 -8.21 -0.89 25.45
C SER A 508 -8.77 -2.29 25.24
N ILE A 509 -8.71 -3.10 26.30
CA ILE A 509 -8.96 -4.55 26.26
C ILE A 509 -10.45 -4.85 26.07
N ASP A 510 -10.73 -5.89 25.29
CA ASP A 510 -12.06 -6.33 24.93
C ASP A 510 -12.80 -7.01 26.10
N THR A 511 -14.01 -6.52 26.41
CA THR A 511 -15.04 -7.26 27.16
C THR A 511 -16.38 -6.95 26.50
N GLY A 512 -16.85 -7.86 25.65
CA GLY A 512 -17.87 -7.54 24.66
C GLY A 512 -19.34 -7.74 25.08
N ASN A 513 -20.20 -7.30 24.15
CA ASN A 513 -21.54 -7.83 23.87
C ASN A 513 -22.63 -7.69 24.95
N LEU A 514 -23.61 -6.80 24.71
CA LEU A 514 -24.98 -7.25 24.39
C LEU A 514 -25.87 -6.13 23.84
N GLY A 515 -26.72 -6.50 22.87
CA GLY A 515 -27.38 -5.56 21.96
C GLY A 515 -28.64 -4.85 22.46
N SER A 516 -29.08 -3.91 21.60
CA SER A 516 -30.47 -3.43 21.44
C SER A 516 -30.99 -2.41 22.47
N SER A 517 -31.96 -1.53 22.14
CA SER A 517 -32.39 -1.00 20.84
C SER A 517 -33.35 0.20 21.01
N SER A 518 -33.50 0.99 19.94
CA SER A 518 -34.69 1.82 19.62
C SER A 518 -35.13 2.92 20.61
N LEU A 519 -35.09 4.16 20.12
CA LEU A 519 -36.33 4.94 19.98
C LEU A 519 -36.23 5.94 18.81
N ARG A 520 -37.38 6.41 18.31
CA ARG A 520 -37.49 7.20 17.07
C ARG A 520 -37.70 8.69 17.35
N GLY A 521 -37.16 9.54 16.48
CA GLY A 521 -37.57 10.94 16.32
C GLY A 521 -37.47 11.35 14.85
N ASN A 522 -38.60 11.73 14.23
CA ASN A 522 -38.61 12.18 12.83
C ASN A 522 -38.19 13.66 12.72
N GLY A 523 -37.41 13.99 11.70
CA GLY A 523 -37.07 15.38 11.35
C GLY A 523 -36.50 15.48 9.93
N ASN A 524 -37.36 15.71 8.94
CA ASN A 524 -36.93 16.04 7.58
C ASN A 524 -36.20 17.39 7.58
N LEU A 525 -35.17 17.54 6.75
CA LEU A 525 -35.19 18.45 5.60
C LEU A 525 -33.93 18.27 4.74
N SER A 526 -34.07 18.40 3.42
CA SER A 526 -32.96 18.50 2.48
C SER A 526 -33.25 19.62 1.46
N PRO A 527 -32.32 20.56 1.22
CA PRO A 527 -32.44 21.49 0.11
C PRO A 527 -31.79 20.90 -1.13
N ARG A 528 -32.60 20.57 -2.15
CA ARG A 528 -32.09 20.54 -3.53
C ARG A 528 -31.99 21.98 -4.01
N ILE A 529 -30.78 22.46 -4.25
CA ILE A 529 -30.58 23.63 -5.12
C ILE A 529 -30.58 23.10 -6.56
N LEU A 530 -31.55 23.56 -7.35
CA LEU A 530 -31.64 23.35 -8.78
C LEU A 530 -31.84 24.72 -9.40
N ASP A 531 -30.75 25.34 -9.86
CA ASP A 531 -30.81 26.62 -10.54
C ASP A 531 -30.97 26.42 -12.05
N LEU A 532 -31.57 27.40 -12.74
CA LEU A 532 -32.13 27.18 -14.08
C LEU A 532 -31.91 28.36 -15.04
N ARG A 533 -31.56 28.02 -16.28
CA ARG A 533 -31.35 28.90 -17.46
C ARG A 533 -29.99 29.63 -17.44
N GLY A 534 -29.44 30.07 -18.58
CA GLY A 534 -29.86 29.86 -19.98
C GLY A 534 -28.82 29.06 -20.80
N GLY A 535 -29.04 28.74 -22.08
CA GLY A 535 -30.20 29.10 -22.91
C GLY A 535 -29.80 29.75 -24.24
N GLY A 536 -29.02 29.05 -25.08
CA GLY A 536 -28.55 29.58 -26.37
C GLY A 536 -28.44 28.51 -27.45
N ARG A 537 -29.48 28.36 -28.28
CA ARG A 537 -29.43 27.53 -29.50
C ARG A 537 -28.81 28.32 -30.66
N ARG A 538 -27.87 27.72 -31.39
CA ARG A 538 -27.78 27.88 -32.85
C ARG A 538 -27.19 26.62 -33.49
N LYS A 539 -27.61 26.33 -34.73
CA LYS A 539 -27.11 25.22 -35.56
C LYS A 539 -26.10 25.77 -36.57
N SER A 540 -25.08 24.99 -36.88
CA SER A 540 -24.42 24.99 -38.18
C SER A 540 -23.59 23.71 -38.32
N ASN A 541 -23.85 22.92 -39.36
CA ASN A 541 -22.94 21.85 -39.77
C ASN A 541 -21.69 22.50 -40.40
N PHE A 542 -20.51 21.92 -40.19
CA PHE A 542 -19.42 21.99 -41.16
C PHE A 542 -18.59 20.71 -41.07
N ASN A 543 -18.53 19.99 -42.18
CA ASN A 543 -17.39 19.11 -42.47
C ASN A 543 -16.27 19.99 -43.04
N PHE A 544 -15.02 19.58 -42.86
CA PHE A 544 -14.01 19.69 -43.91
C PHE A 544 -13.15 18.43 -43.92
N GLU A 545 -12.37 18.28 -44.98
CA GLU A 545 -11.74 17.04 -45.47
C GLU A 545 -10.57 16.52 -44.61
#